data_AF-A0A9W3FX00-F1
#
_entry.id   AF-A0A9W3FX00-F1
#
_cell.length_a   1.000
_cell.length_b   1.000
_cell.length_c   1.000
_cell.angle_alpha   90.00
_cell.angle_beta   90.00
_cell.angle_gamma   90.00
#
_symmetry.space_group_name_H-M   'P 1'
#
loop_
_entity.id
_entity.type
_entity.pdbx_description
1 polymer ?
#
loop_
_entity_poly.entity_id
_entity_poly.type
_entity_poly.pdbx_seq_one_letter_code
_entity_poly.pdbx_strand_id
1 'polypeptide(L)'
;MTATAASPGSWSENILEYFLRNNQITAEDGAQIIWYHAANHKVQVNEALKSTAHMIEADVILPSDGSEHGQPIMAHPPETNSDNTLQEWLAEVIKSNKGIKLDFKSLAAVEPSMMLLENVKRHLKRPVWINADILPGPNGYSWAMVKEMEYICNELNQPVTFPVRAALVRQSCFQLLWLLKQSNRYSLTVWTGKDDNYSTEDLLFIRDHFDKKQVFYDILEPQNHEFKQAIGIKINL
;
A
#
# COMPACT_ATOMS: atom_id res chain seq x y z
N MET A 1 -14.27 -19.43 -1.99
CA MET A 1 -13.72 -19.75 -3.34
C MET A 1 -12.31 -19.21 -3.37
N THR A 2 -11.30 -20.02 -3.67
CA THR A 2 -9.92 -19.55 -3.82
C THR A 2 -9.85 -18.62 -5.03
N ALA A 3 -9.57 -17.33 -4.79
CA ALA A 3 -9.34 -16.37 -5.87
C ALA A 3 -8.23 -16.91 -6.77
N THR A 4 -8.50 -17.06 -8.07
CA THR A 4 -7.50 -17.45 -9.05
C THR A 4 -6.37 -16.44 -9.02
N ALA A 5 -5.12 -16.91 -9.02
CA ALA A 5 -3.95 -16.04 -9.09
C ALA A 5 -4.13 -15.06 -10.27
N ALA A 6 -3.97 -13.77 -10.00
CA ALA A 6 -4.17 -12.74 -11.00
C ALA A 6 -3.20 -12.92 -12.16
N SER A 7 -3.67 -12.69 -13.38
CA SER A 7 -2.83 -12.85 -14.57
C SER A 7 -1.68 -11.83 -14.58
N PRO A 8 -0.50 -12.20 -15.11
CA PRO A 8 0.60 -11.26 -15.23
C PRO A 8 0.22 -10.03 -16.06
N GLY A 9 0.55 -8.84 -15.58
CA GLY A 9 0.17 -7.55 -16.18
C GLY A 9 -1.29 -7.16 -15.91
N SER A 10 -1.92 -7.72 -14.88
CA SER A 10 -3.22 -7.29 -14.38
C SER A 10 -3.07 -6.21 -13.32
N TRP A 11 -4.05 -5.32 -13.18
CA TRP A 11 -4.19 -4.42 -12.03
C TRP A 11 -4.25 -5.13 -10.67
N SER A 12 -4.55 -6.44 -10.70
CA SER A 12 -4.64 -7.31 -9.54
C SER A 12 -3.44 -8.24 -9.35
N GLU A 13 -2.41 -8.13 -10.20
CA GLU A 13 -1.18 -8.91 -10.11
C GLU A 13 -0.51 -8.76 -8.74
N ASN A 14 0.16 -9.82 -8.27
CA ASN A 14 0.97 -9.72 -7.05
C ASN A 14 2.14 -8.75 -7.28
N ILE A 15 2.37 -7.88 -6.31
CA ILE A 15 3.36 -6.80 -6.42
C ILE A 15 4.79 -7.33 -6.54
N LEU A 16 5.12 -8.37 -5.78
CA LEU A 16 6.46 -8.97 -5.79
C LEU A 16 6.70 -9.71 -7.11
N GLU A 17 5.70 -10.44 -7.62
CA GLU A 17 5.78 -11.10 -8.93
C GLU A 17 6.02 -10.08 -10.06
N TYR A 18 5.30 -8.95 -10.03
CA TYR A 18 5.48 -7.87 -11.01
C TYR A 18 6.92 -7.33 -11.01
N PHE A 19 7.45 -6.95 -9.84
CA PHE A 19 8.79 -6.37 -9.76
C PHE A 19 9.90 -7.40 -9.98
N LEU A 20 9.69 -8.66 -9.60
CA LEU A 20 10.64 -9.73 -9.87
C LEU A 20 10.75 -10.02 -11.36
N ARG A 21 9.61 -10.13 -12.07
CA ARG A 21 9.57 -10.29 -13.53
C ARG A 21 10.26 -9.14 -14.27
N ASN A 22 10.20 -7.93 -13.71
CA ASN A 22 10.84 -6.74 -14.28
C ASN A 22 12.30 -6.54 -13.81
N ASN A 23 12.88 -7.50 -13.07
CA ASN A 23 14.25 -7.43 -12.52
C ASN A 23 14.51 -6.19 -11.63
N GLN A 24 13.48 -5.70 -10.94
CA GLN A 24 13.58 -4.56 -10.03
C GLN A 24 13.86 -4.99 -8.58
N ILE A 25 13.50 -6.22 -8.23
CA ILE A 25 13.86 -6.88 -6.96
C ILE A 25 14.51 -8.23 -7.25
N THR A 26 15.21 -8.77 -6.26
CA THR A 26 15.98 -10.03 -6.40
C THR A 26 15.32 -11.23 -5.72
N ALA A 27 14.33 -11.00 -4.87
CA ALA A 27 13.57 -12.04 -4.19
C ALA A 27 12.14 -11.55 -3.92
N GLU A 28 11.21 -12.50 -3.75
CA GLU A 28 9.85 -12.22 -3.28
C GLU A 28 9.86 -11.90 -1.77
N ASP A 29 10.35 -10.70 -1.43
CA ASP A 29 10.44 -10.20 -0.07
C ASP A 29 9.96 -8.74 -0.02
N GLY A 30 8.89 -8.47 0.73
CA GLY A 30 8.31 -7.14 0.85
C GLY A 30 9.27 -6.09 1.43
N ALA A 31 10.35 -6.50 2.09
CA ALA A 31 11.40 -5.58 2.56
C ALA A 31 12.26 -4.99 1.42
N GLN A 32 12.22 -5.54 0.20
CA GLN A 32 12.91 -4.96 -0.97
C GLN A 32 12.12 -3.84 -1.65
N ILE A 33 10.84 -3.68 -1.33
CA ILE A 33 10.02 -2.60 -1.89
C ILE A 33 10.49 -1.25 -1.34
N ILE A 34 10.49 -0.26 -2.23
CA ILE A 34 10.90 1.13 -1.94
C ILE A 34 9.72 2.00 -2.35
N TRP A 35 9.41 2.98 -1.52
CA TRP A 35 8.21 3.79 -1.63
C TRP A 35 8.55 5.22 -2.04
N TYR A 36 7.66 5.82 -2.80
CA TYR A 36 7.54 7.26 -2.91
C TYR A 36 6.19 7.64 -2.32
N HIS A 37 6.18 8.52 -1.33
CA HIS A 37 4.98 8.87 -0.56
C HIS A 37 4.35 10.17 -1.03
N ALA A 38 3.04 10.31 -0.78
CA ALA A 38 2.31 11.56 -0.97
C ALA A 38 2.57 12.23 -2.33
N ALA A 39 2.57 11.46 -3.42
CA ALA A 39 2.77 11.97 -4.77
C ALA A 39 1.51 12.69 -5.31
N ASN A 40 1.04 13.69 -4.57
CA ASN A 40 -0.28 14.28 -4.72
C ASN A 40 -0.34 15.33 -5.83
N HIS A 41 0.74 16.07 -6.12
CA HIS A 41 0.76 17.05 -7.21
C HIS A 41 1.59 16.59 -8.41
N LYS A 42 1.39 17.25 -9.55
CA LYS A 42 2.10 16.93 -10.81
C LYS A 42 3.62 16.99 -10.65
N VAL A 43 4.13 17.88 -9.78
CA VAL A 43 5.57 17.97 -9.50
C VAL A 43 6.10 16.71 -8.79
N GLN A 44 5.43 16.22 -7.75
CA GLN A 44 5.85 15.00 -7.05
C GLN A 44 5.71 13.77 -7.93
N VAL A 45 4.71 13.69 -8.80
CA VAL A 45 4.62 12.59 -9.78
C VAL A 45 5.86 12.58 -10.68
N ASN A 46 6.28 13.73 -11.20
CA ASN A 46 7.50 13.83 -12.02
C ASN A 46 8.78 13.43 -11.26
N GLU A 47 8.87 13.74 -9.98
CA GLU A 47 9.96 13.32 -9.10
C GLU A 47 9.93 11.80 -8.86
N ALA A 48 8.76 11.27 -8.51
CA ALA A 48 8.53 9.86 -8.25
C ALA A 48 8.87 8.98 -9.46
N LEU A 49 8.49 9.41 -10.66
CA LEU A 49 8.79 8.71 -11.91
C LEU A 49 10.30 8.61 -12.20
N LYS A 50 11.10 9.57 -11.74
CA LYS A 50 12.57 9.58 -11.90
C LYS A 50 13.32 8.91 -10.74
N SER A 51 12.63 8.69 -9.63
CA SER A 51 13.22 8.08 -8.42
C SER A 51 13.52 6.59 -8.59
N THR A 52 14.22 6.00 -7.63
CA THR A 52 14.44 4.56 -7.51
C THR A 52 13.27 3.81 -6.88
N ALA A 53 12.21 4.50 -6.46
CA ALA A 53 11.07 3.87 -5.80
C ALA A 53 10.40 2.82 -6.69
N HIS A 54 9.87 1.76 -6.09
CA HIS A 54 9.10 0.73 -6.77
C HIS A 54 7.63 1.12 -6.85
N MET A 55 7.08 1.56 -5.73
CA MET A 55 5.68 1.93 -5.57
C MET A 55 5.56 3.45 -5.43
N ILE A 56 4.61 4.04 -6.14
CA ILE A 56 4.18 5.42 -5.90
C ILE A 56 2.86 5.35 -5.13
N GLU A 57 2.88 5.93 -3.94
CA GLU A 57 1.73 6.13 -3.07
C GLU A 57 1.25 7.57 -3.17
N ALA A 58 -0.07 7.73 -3.21
CA ALA A 58 -0.70 9.03 -3.22
C ALA A 58 -2.11 8.95 -2.61
N ASP A 59 -2.49 10.06 -2.00
CA ASP A 59 -3.71 10.21 -1.22
C ASP A 59 -4.89 10.58 -2.11
N VAL A 60 -6.04 9.96 -1.90
CA VAL A 60 -7.24 10.17 -2.70
C VAL A 60 -8.35 10.73 -1.83
N ILE A 61 -8.91 11.87 -2.26
CA ILE A 61 -10.12 12.45 -1.68
C ILE A 61 -11.15 12.76 -2.78
N LEU A 62 -12.39 12.89 -2.34
CA LEU A 62 -13.46 13.52 -3.12
C LEU A 62 -13.58 14.98 -2.66
N PRO A 63 -13.37 15.97 -3.54
CA PRO A 63 -13.55 17.37 -3.19
C PRO A 63 -14.96 17.63 -2.67
N SER A 64 -15.08 18.44 -1.61
CA SER A 64 -16.37 18.90 -1.08
C SER A 64 -16.78 20.22 -1.74
N ASP A 65 -16.78 20.27 -3.07
CA ASP A 65 -17.09 21.49 -3.84
C ASP A 65 -18.59 21.67 -4.12
N GLY A 66 -19.43 20.77 -3.61
CA GLY A 66 -20.89 20.79 -3.80
C GLY A 66 -21.36 20.22 -5.13
N SER A 67 -20.48 19.66 -5.95
CA SER A 67 -20.87 18.95 -7.17
C SER A 67 -21.33 17.52 -6.86
N GLU A 68 -22.50 17.13 -7.37
CA GLU A 68 -23.01 15.74 -7.26
C GLU A 68 -22.16 14.72 -8.06
N HIS A 69 -21.20 15.21 -8.84
CA HIS A 69 -20.33 14.42 -9.73
C HIS A 69 -18.84 14.74 -9.53
N GLY A 70 -18.45 15.10 -8.30
CA GLY A 70 -17.07 15.42 -7.97
C GLY A 70 -16.12 14.34 -8.48
N GLN A 71 -15.02 14.76 -9.12
CA GLN A 71 -13.97 13.86 -9.56
C GLN A 71 -12.97 13.63 -8.42
N PRO A 72 -12.53 12.40 -8.15
CA PRO A 72 -11.46 12.17 -7.18
C PRO A 72 -10.18 12.91 -7.56
N ILE A 73 -9.56 13.54 -6.57
CA ILE A 73 -8.29 14.24 -6.72
C ILE A 73 -7.24 13.65 -5.80
N MET A 74 -5.98 13.93 -6.15
CA MET A 74 -4.84 13.49 -5.36
C MET A 74 -4.50 14.54 -4.31
N ALA A 75 -4.90 14.34 -3.05
CA ALA A 75 -4.68 15.29 -1.96
C ALA A 75 -4.83 14.63 -0.58
N HIS A 76 -4.14 15.21 0.41
CA HIS A 76 -4.22 14.81 1.81
C HIS A 76 -4.77 15.98 2.65
N PRO A 77 -5.79 15.76 3.51
CA PRO A 77 -6.28 16.80 4.42
C PRO A 77 -5.15 17.43 5.27
N PRO A 78 -5.16 18.75 5.51
CA PRO A 78 -6.25 19.69 5.30
C PRO A 78 -6.40 20.22 3.86
N GLU A 79 -5.54 19.81 2.93
CA GLU A 79 -5.67 20.19 1.53
C GLU A 79 -6.88 19.48 0.91
N THR A 80 -7.79 20.26 0.33
CA THR A 80 -9.03 19.77 -0.30
C THR A 80 -9.07 20.05 -1.80
N ASN A 81 -7.96 20.56 -2.34
CA ASN A 81 -7.75 20.85 -3.74
C ASN A 81 -6.39 20.30 -4.19
N SER A 82 -6.23 20.10 -5.49
CA SER A 82 -4.98 19.64 -6.09
C SER A 82 -4.92 20.07 -7.55
N ASP A 83 -3.70 20.23 -8.09
CA ASP A 83 -3.46 20.42 -9.52
C ASP A 83 -3.57 19.10 -10.33
N ASN A 84 -3.90 18.00 -9.64
CA ASN A 84 -3.87 16.66 -10.18
C ASN A 84 -5.11 15.86 -9.77
N THR A 85 -5.95 15.53 -10.75
CA THR A 85 -7.04 14.56 -10.57
C THR A 85 -6.49 13.13 -10.52
N LEU A 86 -7.25 12.18 -9.95
CA LEU A 86 -6.88 10.76 -10.01
C LEU A 86 -6.70 10.28 -11.46
N GLN A 87 -7.50 10.79 -12.40
CA GLN A 87 -7.41 10.42 -13.81
C GLN A 87 -6.09 10.88 -14.44
N GLU A 88 -5.71 12.14 -14.22
CA GLU A 88 -4.45 12.70 -14.72
C GLU A 88 -3.25 12.00 -14.08
N TRP A 89 -3.33 11.76 -12.76
CA TRP A 89 -2.29 11.05 -12.02
C TRP A 89 -2.07 9.63 -12.60
N LEU A 90 -3.16 8.88 -12.80
CA LEU A 90 -3.08 7.56 -13.41
C LEU A 90 -2.52 7.63 -14.82
N ALA A 91 -2.96 8.60 -15.64
CA ALA A 91 -2.48 8.77 -17.02
C ALA A 91 -0.97 8.98 -17.11
N GLU A 92 -0.35 9.65 -16.12
CA GLU A 92 1.11 9.79 -16.05
C GLU A 92 1.80 8.55 -15.48
N VAL A 93 1.31 8.00 -14.36
CA VAL A 93 1.97 6.86 -13.70
C VAL A 93 1.96 5.61 -14.58
N ILE A 94 0.92 5.40 -15.39
CA ILE A 94 0.84 4.25 -16.32
C ILE A 94 1.87 4.26 -17.45
N LYS A 95 2.62 5.35 -17.63
CA LYS A 95 3.71 5.43 -18.61
C LYS A 95 5.02 4.83 -18.09
N SER A 96 5.10 4.50 -16.80
CA SER A 96 6.31 4.01 -16.13
C SER A 96 6.31 2.50 -15.90
N ASN A 97 7.27 1.98 -15.14
CA ASN A 97 7.27 0.62 -14.56
C ASN A 97 6.99 0.63 -13.03
N LYS A 98 6.42 1.73 -12.50
CA LYS A 98 6.08 1.86 -11.09
C LYS A 98 4.76 1.14 -10.79
N GLY A 99 4.67 0.55 -9.60
CA GLY A 99 3.40 0.11 -9.04
C GLY A 99 2.65 1.28 -8.39
N ILE A 100 1.35 1.11 -8.18
CA ILE A 100 0.45 2.15 -7.65
C ILE A 100 -0.06 1.73 -6.29
N LYS A 101 -0.04 2.63 -5.30
CA LYS A 101 -0.74 2.47 -4.03
C LYS A 101 -1.66 3.67 -3.83
N LEU A 102 -2.97 3.44 -3.77
CA LEU A 102 -3.97 4.48 -3.54
C LEU A 102 -4.35 4.49 -2.07
N ASP A 103 -4.18 5.66 -1.43
CA ASP A 103 -4.51 5.86 -0.03
C ASP A 103 -5.75 6.73 0.14
N PHE A 104 -6.89 6.09 0.42
CA PHE A 104 -8.18 6.78 0.48
C PHE A 104 -8.35 7.50 1.81
N LYS A 105 -8.44 8.84 1.77
CA LYS A 105 -8.68 9.67 2.96
C LYS A 105 -10.16 9.96 3.21
N SER A 106 -11.05 9.50 2.32
CA SER A 106 -12.49 9.50 2.56
C SER A 106 -13.19 8.34 1.85
N LEU A 107 -14.18 7.74 2.52
CA LEU A 107 -15.01 6.68 1.94
C LEU A 107 -15.78 7.16 0.70
N ALA A 108 -16.17 8.44 0.68
CA ALA A 108 -16.84 9.06 -0.46
C ALA A 108 -16.01 9.02 -1.75
N ALA A 109 -14.67 8.95 -1.64
CA ALA A 109 -13.79 8.86 -2.80
C ALA A 109 -13.67 7.45 -3.38
N VAL A 110 -14.03 6.40 -2.62
CA VAL A 110 -13.79 5.01 -2.99
C VAL A 110 -14.58 4.62 -4.23
N GLU A 111 -15.91 4.75 -4.21
CA GLU A 111 -16.76 4.33 -5.33
C GLU A 111 -16.43 5.07 -6.65
N PRO A 112 -16.34 6.42 -6.69
CA PRO A 112 -15.95 7.13 -7.92
C PRO A 112 -14.56 6.72 -8.43
N SER A 113 -13.62 6.43 -7.53
CA SER A 113 -12.28 5.97 -7.92
C SER A 113 -12.31 4.56 -8.49
N MET A 114 -13.11 3.65 -7.93
CA MET A 114 -13.25 2.28 -8.46
C MET A 114 -13.87 2.28 -9.86
N MET A 115 -14.89 3.12 -10.09
CA MET A 115 -15.47 3.31 -11.44
C MET A 115 -14.41 3.79 -12.44
N LEU A 116 -13.58 4.75 -12.03
CA LEU A 116 -12.50 5.26 -12.86
C LEU A 116 -11.45 4.18 -13.16
N LEU A 117 -11.02 3.43 -12.15
CA LEU A 117 -10.06 2.34 -12.31
C LEU A 117 -10.59 1.24 -13.26
N GLU A 118 -11.88 0.88 -13.19
CA GLU A 118 -12.49 -0.06 -14.14
C GLU A 118 -12.47 0.47 -15.58
N ASN A 119 -12.73 1.77 -15.78
CA ASN A 119 -12.66 2.40 -17.11
C ASN A 119 -11.25 2.33 -17.73
N VAL A 120 -10.20 2.44 -16.91
CA VAL A 120 -8.80 2.38 -17.38
C VAL A 120 -8.14 1.02 -17.21
N LYS A 121 -8.82 0.02 -16.65
CA LYS A 121 -8.32 -1.31 -16.29
C LYS A 121 -7.52 -2.01 -17.38
N ARG A 122 -7.96 -1.88 -18.65
CA ARG A 122 -7.26 -2.49 -19.79
C ARG A 122 -5.85 -1.94 -20.00
N HIS A 123 -5.60 -0.69 -19.58
CA HIS A 123 -4.33 0.01 -19.67
C HIS A 123 -3.48 -0.14 -18.39
N LEU A 124 -4.08 -0.58 -17.28
CA LEU A 124 -3.38 -0.85 -16.01
C LEU A 124 -2.63 -2.19 -16.07
N LYS A 125 -1.48 -2.19 -16.77
CA LYS A 125 -0.57 -3.34 -16.89
C LYS A 125 0.44 -3.44 -15.74
N ARG A 126 -0.03 -3.20 -14.51
CA ARG A 126 0.77 -3.09 -13.28
C ARG A 126 -0.15 -3.25 -12.07
N PRO A 127 0.36 -3.65 -10.90
CA PRO A 127 -0.47 -3.73 -9.69
C PRO A 127 -0.98 -2.36 -9.25
N VAL A 128 -2.27 -2.31 -8.88
CA VAL A 128 -2.91 -1.19 -8.17
C VAL A 128 -3.29 -1.68 -6.78
N TRP A 129 -2.61 -1.18 -5.77
CA TRP A 129 -2.80 -1.53 -4.37
C TRP A 129 -3.77 -0.56 -3.71
N ILE A 130 -4.71 -1.10 -2.93
CA ILE A 130 -5.58 -0.30 -2.08
C ILE A 130 -5.00 -0.30 -0.66
N ASN A 131 -4.70 0.87 -0.13
CA ASN A 131 -4.40 1.05 1.29
C ASN A 131 -5.72 1.07 2.07
N ALA A 132 -5.84 0.23 3.09
CA ALA A 132 -7.06 0.09 3.88
C ALA A 132 -6.73 0.23 5.36
N ASP A 133 -6.84 1.46 5.87
CA ASP A 133 -6.47 1.79 7.25
C ASP A 133 -7.23 0.95 8.27
N ILE A 134 -6.47 0.35 9.20
CA ILE A 134 -7.02 -0.25 10.41
C ILE A 134 -6.64 0.66 11.57
N LEU A 135 -7.62 1.32 12.18
CA LEU A 135 -7.35 2.17 13.33
C LEU A 135 -7.06 1.29 14.57
N PRO A 136 -5.85 1.37 15.16
CA PRO A 136 -5.55 0.58 16.35
C PRO A 136 -6.29 1.10 17.57
N GLY A 137 -6.69 0.18 18.45
CA GLY A 137 -7.13 0.53 19.80
C GLY A 137 -5.95 0.61 20.78
N PRO A 138 -6.21 0.92 22.07
CA PRO A 138 -5.17 0.99 23.10
C PRO A 138 -4.32 -0.28 23.23
N ASN A 139 -4.89 -1.43 22.88
CA ASN A 139 -4.24 -2.75 22.92
C ASN A 139 -3.92 -3.29 21.51
N GLY A 140 -3.73 -2.42 20.52
CA GLY A 140 -3.42 -2.80 19.14
C GLY A 140 -4.68 -3.15 18.34
N TYR A 141 -4.56 -4.15 17.46
CA TYR A 141 -5.60 -4.59 16.53
C TYR A 141 -6.45 -5.71 17.14
N SER A 142 -7.71 -5.39 17.43
CA SER A 142 -8.65 -6.35 18.01
C SER A 142 -9.24 -7.31 16.96
N TRP A 143 -9.85 -8.39 17.43
CA TRP A 143 -10.60 -9.31 16.57
C TRP A 143 -11.76 -8.63 15.84
N ALA A 144 -12.42 -7.67 16.48
CA ALA A 144 -13.51 -6.92 15.85
C ALA A 144 -12.98 -6.10 14.66
N MET A 145 -11.87 -5.38 14.87
CA MET A 145 -11.24 -4.55 13.84
C MET A 145 -10.82 -5.37 12.62
N VAL A 146 -10.09 -6.47 12.81
CA VAL A 146 -9.61 -7.26 11.66
C VAL A 146 -10.75 -7.98 10.92
N LYS A 147 -11.83 -8.36 11.61
CA LYS A 147 -13.00 -8.98 10.98
C LYS A 147 -13.83 -7.97 10.20
N GLU A 148 -13.97 -6.75 10.72
CA GLU A 148 -14.63 -5.66 10.01
C GLU A 148 -13.88 -5.33 8.71
N MET A 149 -12.55 -5.22 8.78
CA MET A 149 -11.73 -4.95 7.60
C MET A 149 -11.73 -6.09 6.59
N GLU A 150 -11.77 -7.35 7.05
CA GLU A 150 -11.97 -8.51 6.18
C GLU A 150 -13.29 -8.39 5.42
N TYR A 151 -14.40 -8.11 6.12
CA TYR A 151 -15.72 -7.98 5.54
C TYR A 151 -15.78 -6.88 4.47
N ILE A 152 -15.23 -5.70 4.77
CA ILE A 152 -15.20 -4.55 3.86
C ILE A 152 -14.32 -4.85 2.62
N CYS A 153 -13.12 -5.40 2.83
CA CYS A 153 -12.13 -5.55 1.75
C CYS A 153 -12.38 -6.79 0.87
N ASN A 154 -13.24 -7.71 1.32
CA ASN A 154 -13.54 -8.93 0.57
C ASN A 154 -14.25 -8.63 -0.76
N GLU A 155 -14.95 -7.50 -0.86
CA GLU A 155 -15.61 -7.06 -2.09
C GLU A 155 -14.66 -6.47 -3.15
N LEU A 156 -13.42 -6.14 -2.75
CA LEU A 156 -12.42 -5.59 -3.67
C LEU A 156 -11.76 -6.69 -4.52
N ASN A 157 -11.34 -6.35 -5.73
CA ASN A 157 -10.61 -7.27 -6.62
C ASN A 157 -9.09 -7.01 -6.63
N GLN A 158 -8.68 -5.84 -6.17
CA GLN A 158 -7.30 -5.38 -6.09
C GLN A 158 -6.57 -6.05 -4.92
N PRO A 159 -5.22 -6.11 -4.95
CA PRO A 159 -4.41 -6.23 -3.77
C PRO A 159 -4.85 -5.22 -2.71
N VAL A 160 -4.83 -5.62 -1.45
CA VAL A 160 -5.15 -4.76 -0.31
C VAL A 160 -3.99 -4.83 0.68
N THR A 161 -3.56 -3.67 1.16
CA THR A 161 -2.59 -3.58 2.26
C THR A 161 -3.22 -2.91 3.45
N PHE A 162 -3.01 -3.52 4.61
CA PHE A 162 -3.43 -2.99 5.89
C PHE A 162 -2.21 -2.35 6.55
N PRO A 163 -2.16 -1.01 6.65
CA PRO A 163 -1.07 -0.35 7.35
C PRO A 163 -1.19 -0.63 8.85
N VAL A 164 -0.13 -1.18 9.43
CA VAL A 164 -0.06 -1.52 10.85
C VAL A 164 1.18 -0.94 11.50
N ARG A 165 1.05 -0.47 12.74
CA ARG A 165 2.19 0.07 13.50
C ARG A 165 3.11 -1.05 13.93
N ALA A 166 4.41 -0.94 13.64
CA ALA A 166 5.42 -1.93 14.03
C ALA A 166 5.34 -2.31 15.52
N ALA A 167 5.21 -1.31 16.39
CA ALA A 167 5.10 -1.48 17.84
C ALA A 167 3.88 -2.32 18.29
N LEU A 168 2.83 -2.41 17.46
CA LEU A 168 1.57 -3.07 17.81
C LEU A 168 1.41 -4.45 17.17
N VAL A 169 2.29 -4.85 16.24
CA VAL A 169 2.15 -6.13 15.54
C VAL A 169 2.32 -7.32 16.49
N ARG A 170 3.30 -7.26 17.39
CA ARG A 170 3.61 -8.38 18.31
C ARG A 170 2.40 -8.77 19.16
N GLN A 171 1.74 -7.80 19.78
CA GLN A 171 0.56 -8.05 20.63
C GLN A 171 -0.71 -8.42 19.84
N SER A 172 -0.75 -8.10 18.55
CA SER A 172 -1.88 -8.39 17.65
C SER A 172 -1.58 -9.49 16.63
N CYS A 173 -0.54 -10.30 16.88
CA CYS A 173 0.01 -11.24 15.92
C CYS A 173 -1.06 -12.23 15.42
N PHE A 174 -1.87 -12.80 16.31
CA PHE A 174 -2.92 -13.76 15.92
C PHE A 174 -4.02 -13.15 15.07
N GLN A 175 -4.44 -11.92 15.37
CA GLN A 175 -5.47 -11.20 14.62
C GLN A 175 -4.99 -10.89 13.20
N LEU A 176 -3.76 -10.39 13.07
CA LEU A 176 -3.16 -10.04 11.79
C LEU A 176 -2.83 -11.28 10.95
N LEU A 177 -2.33 -12.36 11.55
CA LEU A 177 -2.13 -13.65 10.86
C LEU A 177 -3.45 -14.23 10.37
N TRP A 178 -4.52 -14.11 11.15
CA TRP A 178 -5.85 -14.54 10.70
C TRP A 178 -6.31 -13.72 9.50
N LEU A 179 -6.16 -12.38 9.55
CA LEU A 179 -6.54 -11.49 8.45
C LEU A 179 -5.84 -11.87 7.14
N LEU A 180 -4.51 -12.07 7.18
CA LEU A 180 -3.74 -12.44 5.98
C LEU A 180 -4.12 -13.80 5.39
N LYS A 181 -4.71 -14.71 6.18
CA LYS A 181 -5.19 -16.01 5.69
C LYS A 181 -6.52 -15.95 4.95
N GLN A 182 -7.25 -14.84 5.05
CA GLN A 182 -8.58 -14.73 4.43
C GLN A 182 -8.51 -14.55 2.91
N SER A 183 -7.42 -13.97 2.41
CA SER A 183 -7.21 -13.75 0.98
C SER A 183 -5.72 -13.65 0.65
N ASN A 184 -5.31 -14.26 -0.46
CA ASN A 184 -3.96 -14.10 -1.02
C ASN A 184 -3.68 -12.67 -1.55
N ARG A 185 -4.73 -11.82 -1.64
CA ARG A 185 -4.62 -10.39 -1.98
C ARG A 185 -4.22 -9.54 -0.78
N TYR A 186 -4.31 -10.07 0.42
CA TYR A 186 -4.10 -9.31 1.66
C TYR A 186 -2.64 -9.33 2.08
N SER A 187 -2.22 -8.19 2.61
CA SER A 187 -0.85 -7.91 3.02
C SER A 187 -0.83 -6.87 4.15
N LEU A 188 0.31 -6.74 4.83
CA LEU A 188 0.56 -5.69 5.81
C LEU A 188 1.58 -4.70 5.25
N THR A 189 1.34 -3.41 5.45
CA THR A 189 2.38 -2.38 5.39
C THR A 189 2.75 -2.05 6.83
N VAL A 190 3.88 -2.55 7.31
CA VAL A 190 4.38 -2.24 8.64
C VAL A 190 5.03 -0.86 8.60
N TRP A 191 4.48 0.08 9.35
CA TRP A 191 4.96 1.46 9.40
C TRP A 191 5.14 1.94 10.83
N THR A 192 5.79 3.09 10.99
CA THR A 192 6.16 3.64 12.30
C THR A 192 5.84 5.13 12.40
N GLY A 193 5.14 5.52 13.45
CA GLY A 193 5.00 6.92 13.84
C GLY A 193 6.26 7.45 14.54
N LYS A 194 6.40 8.77 14.62
CA LYS A 194 7.55 9.44 15.26
C LYS A 194 7.69 9.10 16.75
N ASP A 195 6.58 8.79 17.41
CA ASP A 195 6.52 8.51 18.84
C ASP A 195 6.41 7.01 19.15
N ASP A 196 6.45 6.15 18.13
CA ASP A 196 6.41 4.70 18.34
C ASP A 196 7.75 4.22 18.90
N ASN A 197 7.70 3.47 20.00
CA ASN A 197 8.86 2.79 20.56
C ASN A 197 8.86 1.32 20.11
N TYR A 198 9.86 0.93 19.33
CA TYR A 198 10.05 -0.42 18.80
C TYR A 198 11.54 -0.66 18.50
N SER A 199 11.98 -1.90 18.47
CA SER A 199 13.37 -2.25 18.15
C SER A 199 13.50 -3.03 16.83
N THR A 200 14.74 -3.22 16.36
CA THR A 200 15.02 -4.14 15.24
C THR A 200 14.49 -5.56 15.54
N GLU A 201 14.56 -6.02 16.79
CA GLU A 201 14.03 -7.32 17.21
C GLU A 201 12.52 -7.43 17.05
N ASP A 202 11.77 -6.32 17.14
CA ASP A 202 10.34 -6.33 16.83
C ASP A 202 10.09 -6.54 15.35
N LEU A 203 10.88 -5.92 14.48
CA LEU A 203 10.79 -6.15 13.03
C LEU A 203 11.23 -7.57 12.64
N LEU A 204 12.26 -8.11 13.30
CA LEU A 204 12.69 -9.50 13.12
C LEU A 204 11.63 -10.49 13.61
N PHE A 205 10.96 -10.21 14.73
CA PHE A 205 9.82 -10.99 15.18
C PHE A 205 8.73 -11.08 14.11
N ILE A 206 8.41 -9.98 13.43
CA ILE A 206 7.43 -9.99 12.34
C ILE A 206 7.89 -10.92 11.22
N ARG A 207 9.17 -10.88 10.83
CA ARG A 207 9.71 -11.76 9.79
C ARG A 207 9.69 -13.24 10.15
N ASP A 208 9.86 -13.57 11.42
CA ASP A 208 9.85 -14.95 11.89
C ASP A 208 8.43 -15.56 11.93
N HIS A 209 7.40 -14.71 12.04
CA HIS A 209 6.01 -15.16 12.23
C HIS A 209 5.13 -15.00 10.99
N PHE A 210 5.45 -14.07 10.09
CA PHE A 210 4.64 -13.75 8.91
C PHE A 210 5.36 -14.14 7.62
N ASP A 211 4.59 -14.49 6.58
CA ASP A 211 5.18 -14.68 5.25
C ASP A 211 5.72 -13.35 4.72
N LYS A 212 7.02 -13.32 4.44
CA LYS A 212 7.75 -12.18 3.84
C LYS A 212 7.19 -11.75 2.47
N LYS A 213 6.38 -12.60 1.82
CA LYS A 213 5.62 -12.23 0.62
C LYS A 213 4.40 -11.35 0.88
N GLN A 214 3.90 -11.34 2.12
CA GLN A 214 2.69 -10.61 2.52
C GLN A 214 2.99 -9.44 3.46
N VAL A 215 4.25 -9.20 3.83
CA VAL A 215 4.62 -8.11 4.74
C VAL A 215 5.64 -7.19 4.10
N PHE A 216 5.27 -5.91 4.01
CA PHE A 216 6.05 -4.84 3.43
C PHE A 216 6.38 -3.81 4.51
N TYR A 217 7.47 -3.08 4.34
CA TYR A 217 8.05 -2.26 5.40
C TYR A 217 8.16 -0.81 4.91
N ASP A 218 7.55 0.10 5.66
CA ASP A 218 7.60 1.54 5.50
C ASP A 218 8.13 2.15 6.80
N ILE A 219 9.42 1.93 7.03
CA ILE A 219 10.11 2.20 8.29
C ILE A 219 11.01 3.42 8.11
N LEU A 220 10.99 4.31 9.09
CA LEU A 220 11.84 5.51 9.08
C LEU A 220 13.32 5.13 9.32
N GLU A 221 14.22 5.91 8.72
CA GLU A 221 15.64 5.84 9.05
C GLU A 221 15.91 6.39 10.46
N PRO A 222 16.90 5.85 11.20
CA PRO A 222 17.90 4.85 10.79
C PRO A 222 17.47 3.38 10.96
N GLN A 223 16.31 3.11 11.55
CA GLN A 223 15.91 1.75 11.94
C GLN A 223 15.73 0.83 10.73
N ASN A 224 15.23 1.37 9.62
CA ASN A 224 15.10 0.66 8.35
C ASN A 224 16.46 0.14 7.84
N HIS A 225 17.51 0.96 7.93
CA HIS A 225 18.87 0.53 7.59
C HIS A 225 19.35 -0.64 8.45
N GLU A 226 19.25 -0.52 9.78
CA GLU A 226 19.66 -1.58 10.71
C GLU A 226 18.90 -2.88 10.46
N PHE A 227 17.59 -2.79 10.27
CA PHE A 227 16.73 -3.93 9.96
C PHE A 227 17.14 -4.62 8.65
N LYS A 228 17.30 -3.86 7.56
CA LYS A 228 17.69 -4.39 6.25
C LYS A 228 19.08 -5.04 6.31
N GLN A 229 20.01 -4.44 7.04
CA GLN A 229 21.33 -5.04 7.30
C GLN A 229 21.21 -6.38 8.03
N ALA A 230 20.39 -6.45 9.08
CA ALA A 230 20.18 -7.67 9.87
C ALA A 230 19.60 -8.83 9.03
N ILE A 231 18.85 -8.53 7.97
CA ILE A 231 18.23 -9.54 7.09
C ILE A 231 19.00 -9.75 5.78
N GLY A 232 20.18 -9.13 5.64
CA GLY A 232 21.07 -9.32 4.49
C GLY A 232 20.67 -8.58 3.21
N ILE A 233 19.77 -7.59 3.28
CA ILE A 233 19.44 -6.73 2.14
C ILE A 233 20.48 -5.61 2.04
N LYS A 234 21.20 -5.56 0.92
CA LYS A 234 22.15 -4.47 0.63
C LYS A 234 21.38 -3.19 0.35
N ILE A 235 21.64 -2.15 1.13
CA ILE A 235 21.21 -0.79 0.82
C ILE A 235 22.35 -0.12 0.07
N ASN A 236 22.11 0.21 -1.20
CA ASN A 236 23.00 1.10 -1.93
C ASN A 236 22.64 2.53 -1.48
N LEU A 237 23.50 3.11 -0.65
CA LEU A 237 23.46 4.53 -0.29
C LEU A 237 23.82 5.41 -1.49
#